data_AF-Q5MGI2-F1
#
_entry.id   AF-Q5MGI2-F1
#
_cell.length_a   1.000
_cell.length_b   1.000
_cell.length_c   1.000
_cell.angle_alpha   90.00
_cell.angle_beta   90.00
_cell.angle_gamma   90.00
#
_symmetry.space_group_name_H-M   'P 1'
#
loop_
_entity.id
_entity.type
_entity.pdbx_description
1 polymer ?
#
loop_
_entity_poly.entity_id
_entity_poly.type
_entity_poly.pdbx_seq_one_letter_code
_entity_poly.pdbx_strand_id
1 'polypeptide(L)'
;MADDEKKRLEEAKKAKQAEIDRKRAEVRKRMEEASKAKKAKKGFMTPERKKKLRLLLRKKAAEELKKEQERKAAERRPIFEERCGNPKNVDDANEDTVKRVVKRLPDRFATLKMKVRLEYMLKGRYGDAHRNSQSRLRGKS
;
A
#
# COMPACT_ATOMS: atom_id res chain seq x y z
N MET A 1 -31.42 6.76 -33.72
CA MET A 1 -32.06 7.52 -32.62
C MET A 1 -31.28 7.43 -31.31
N ALA A 2 -30.89 6.24 -30.83
CA ALA A 2 -30.12 6.11 -29.57
C ALA A 2 -28.64 6.57 -29.65
N ASP A 3 -27.99 6.41 -30.81
CA ASP A 3 -26.59 6.81 -31.00
C ASP A 3 -26.40 8.33 -31.12
N ASP A 4 -27.36 9.04 -31.73
CA ASP A 4 -27.33 10.51 -31.84
C ASP A 4 -27.53 11.19 -30.48
N GLU A 5 -28.35 10.60 -29.61
CA GLU A 5 -28.58 11.11 -28.26
C GLU A 5 -27.36 10.90 -27.36
N LYS A 6 -26.68 9.76 -27.47
CA LYS A 6 -25.37 9.52 -26.82
C LYS A 6 -24.31 10.50 -27.29
N LYS A 7 -24.24 10.78 -28.60
CA LYS A 7 -23.26 11.70 -29.19
C LYS A 7 -23.47 13.14 -28.71
N ARG A 8 -24.72 13.59 -28.60
CA ARG A 8 -25.08 14.91 -28.03
C ARG A 8 -24.75 15.02 -26.53
N LEU A 9 -24.96 13.95 -25.76
CA LEU A 9 -24.60 13.92 -24.33
C LEU A 9 -23.08 13.97 -24.11
N GLU A 10 -22.29 13.30 -24.94
CA GLU A 10 -20.82 13.36 -24.91
C GLU A 10 -20.30 14.74 -25.31
N GLU A 11 -20.85 15.36 -26.36
CA GLU A 11 -20.50 16.73 -26.75
C GLU A 11 -20.85 17.75 -25.67
N ALA A 12 -22.01 17.61 -25.02
CA ALA A 12 -22.41 18.47 -23.90
C ALA A 12 -21.48 18.32 -22.69
N LYS A 13 -21.01 17.11 -22.37
CA LYS A 13 -20.02 16.88 -21.31
C LYS A 13 -18.65 17.46 -21.68
N LYS A 14 -18.22 17.28 -22.92
CA LYS A 14 -16.95 17.82 -23.42
C LYS A 14 -16.94 19.34 -23.45
N ALA A 15 -18.05 19.97 -23.83
CA ALA A 15 -18.23 21.42 -23.79
C ALA A 15 -18.19 21.95 -22.34
N LYS A 16 -18.90 21.31 -21.41
CA LYS A 16 -18.84 21.64 -19.98
C LYS A 16 -17.44 21.50 -19.40
N GLN A 17 -16.72 20.44 -19.78
CA GLN A 17 -15.35 20.20 -19.34
C GLN A 17 -14.38 21.26 -19.89
N ALA A 18 -14.51 21.62 -21.17
CA ALA A 18 -13.71 22.66 -21.80
C ALA A 18 -13.96 24.05 -21.19
N GLU A 19 -15.19 24.36 -20.79
CA GLU A 19 -15.53 25.60 -20.10
C GLU A 19 -14.91 25.65 -18.69
N ILE A 20 -14.95 24.54 -17.96
CA ILE A 20 -14.31 24.40 -16.64
C ILE A 20 -12.78 24.57 -16.77
N ASP A 21 -12.16 23.97 -17.77
CA ASP A 21 -10.72 24.04 -17.97
C ASP A 21 -10.27 25.43 -18.45
N ARG A 22 -11.09 26.14 -19.24
CA ARG A 22 -10.91 27.58 -19.54
C ARG A 22 -10.95 28.43 -18.28
N LYS A 23 -11.98 28.28 -17.44
CA LYS A 23 -12.12 29.02 -16.17
C LYS A 23 -10.95 28.74 -15.22
N ARG A 24 -10.46 27.49 -15.18
CA ARG A 24 -9.26 27.12 -14.40
C ARG A 24 -7.99 27.78 -14.94
N ALA A 25 -7.81 27.83 -16.26
CA ALA A 25 -6.65 28.45 -16.89
C ALA A 25 -6.62 29.97 -16.66
N GLU A 26 -7.77 30.64 -16.75
CA GLU A 26 -7.90 32.08 -16.49
C GLU A 26 -7.58 32.42 -15.03
N VAL A 27 -8.13 31.66 -14.08
CA VAL A 27 -7.80 31.80 -12.66
C VAL A 27 -6.32 31.57 -12.40
N ARG A 28 -5.70 30.60 -13.09
CA ARG A 28 -4.26 30.33 -12.97
C ARG A 28 -3.41 31.49 -13.48
N LYS A 29 -3.78 32.08 -14.63
CA LYS A 29 -3.10 33.24 -15.22
C LYS A 29 -3.20 34.47 -14.32
N ARG A 30 -4.40 34.77 -13.81
CA ARG A 30 -4.64 35.88 -12.86
C ARG A 30 -3.84 35.70 -11.56
N MET A 31 -3.71 34.47 -11.08
CA MET A 31 -2.90 34.15 -9.89
C MET A 31 -1.39 34.30 -10.17
N GLU A 32 -0.91 33.92 -11.35
CA GLU A 32 0.50 34.05 -11.73
C GLU A 32 0.93 35.53 -11.89
N GLU A 33 0.08 36.35 -12.50
CA GLU A 33 0.29 37.79 -12.66
C GLU A 33 0.33 38.51 -11.30
N ALA A 34 -0.58 38.18 -10.38
CA ALA A 34 -0.56 38.72 -9.01
C ALA A 34 0.65 38.22 -8.18
N SER A 35 1.22 37.06 -8.53
CA SER A 35 2.38 36.47 -7.83
C SER A 35 3.70 37.13 -8.23
N LYS A 36 3.81 37.62 -9.47
CA LYS A 36 5.05 38.26 -9.98
C LYS A 36 5.40 39.55 -9.23
N ALA A 37 4.40 40.23 -8.64
CA ALA A 37 4.58 41.47 -7.89
C ALA A 37 4.95 41.29 -6.40
N LYS A 38 4.86 40.08 -5.83
CA LYS A 38 5.05 39.83 -4.37
C LYS A 38 6.01 38.66 -4.08
N LYS A 39 7.10 38.58 -4.86
CA LYS A 39 8.02 37.44 -4.92
C LYS A 39 8.86 37.13 -3.66
N ALA A 40 8.82 37.94 -2.60
CA ALA A 40 9.71 37.69 -1.47
C ALA A 40 9.22 36.57 -0.51
N LYS A 41 7.91 36.46 -0.19
CA LYS A 41 7.44 35.51 0.86
C LYS A 41 6.03 34.92 0.71
N LYS A 42 5.28 35.24 -0.36
CA LYS A 42 3.87 34.77 -0.53
C LYS A 42 3.82 33.65 -1.58
N GLY A 43 4.04 32.41 -1.15
CA GLY A 43 3.85 31.25 -2.02
C GLY A 43 2.40 31.15 -2.53
N PHE A 44 2.22 30.52 -3.70
CA PHE A 44 0.95 30.32 -4.43
C PHE A 44 -0.23 29.85 -3.55
N MET A 45 0.05 29.13 -2.47
CA MET A 45 -0.93 28.64 -1.51
C MET A 45 -0.95 29.51 -0.25
N THR A 46 -2.14 29.87 0.21
CA THR A 46 -2.31 30.44 1.55
C THR A 46 -1.86 29.42 2.62
N PRO A 47 -1.37 29.89 3.79
CA PRO A 47 -0.94 29.00 4.87
C PRO A 47 -2.00 27.96 5.28
N GLU A 48 -3.27 28.37 5.31
CA GLU A 48 -4.42 27.51 5.62
C GLU A 48 -4.64 26.43 4.55
N ARG A 49 -4.60 26.80 3.26
CA ARG A 49 -4.73 25.83 2.16
C ARG A 49 -3.58 24.82 2.18
N LYS A 50 -2.36 25.27 2.45
CA LYS A 50 -1.19 24.38 2.60
C LYS A 50 -1.35 23.44 3.79
N LYS A 51 -1.92 23.91 4.92
CA LYS A 51 -2.26 23.07 6.08
C LYS A 51 -3.29 22.00 5.73
N LYS A 52 -4.37 22.38 5.02
CA LYS A 52 -5.42 21.46 4.56
C LYS A 52 -4.87 20.42 3.58
N LEU A 53 -4.04 20.84 2.63
CA LEU A 53 -3.41 19.93 1.66
C LEU A 53 -2.51 18.90 2.34
N ARG A 54 -1.64 19.33 3.27
CA ARG A 54 -0.80 18.39 4.04
C ARG A 54 -1.62 17.37 4.82
N LEU A 55 -2.74 17.79 5.41
CA LEU A 55 -3.64 16.88 6.11
C LEU A 55 -4.25 15.84 5.17
N LEU A 56 -4.72 16.25 3.99
CA LEU A 56 -5.27 15.34 2.97
C LEU A 56 -4.23 14.34 2.48
N LEU A 57 -3.00 14.79 2.23
CA LEU A 57 -1.90 13.91 1.81
C LEU A 57 -1.55 12.88 2.88
N ARG A 58 -1.52 13.26 4.16
CA ARG A 58 -1.30 12.32 5.28
C ARG A 58 -2.44 11.32 5.42
N LYS A 59 -3.70 11.77 5.27
CA LYS A 59 -4.86 10.88 5.30
C LYS A 59 -4.80 9.86 4.17
N LYS A 60 -4.50 10.29 2.94
CA LYS A 60 -4.31 9.38 1.80
C LYS A 60 -3.15 8.41 2.02
N ALA A 61 -2.02 8.87 2.57
CA ALA A 61 -0.90 7.99 2.88
C ALA A 61 -1.26 6.95 3.95
N ALA A 62 -2.04 7.33 4.98
CA ALA A 62 -2.51 6.39 6.00
C ALA A 62 -3.50 5.36 5.43
N GLU A 63 -4.38 5.78 4.52
CA GLU A 63 -5.33 4.90 3.84
C GLU A 63 -4.62 3.87 2.94
N GLU A 64 -3.68 4.33 2.11
CA GLU A 64 -2.85 3.45 1.27
C GLU A 64 -2.03 2.48 2.13
N LEU A 65 -1.48 2.94 3.26
CA LEU A 65 -0.75 2.08 4.20
C LEU A 65 -1.65 0.98 4.79
N LYS A 66 -2.89 1.31 5.16
CA LYS A 66 -3.84 0.32 5.68
C LYS A 66 -4.20 -0.70 4.59
N LYS A 67 -4.43 -0.25 3.36
CA LYS A 67 -4.71 -1.13 2.21
C LYS A 67 -3.54 -2.06 1.90
N GLU A 68 -2.30 -1.58 2.00
CA GLU A 68 -1.11 -2.40 1.83
C GLU A 68 -0.94 -3.42 2.97
N GLN A 69 -1.24 -3.04 4.22
CA GLN A 69 -1.25 -3.97 5.35
C GLN A 69 -2.29 -5.08 5.16
N GLU A 70 -3.49 -4.75 4.70
CA GLU A 70 -4.55 -5.72 4.40
C GLU A 70 -4.15 -6.66 3.26
N ARG A 71 -3.53 -6.13 2.18
CA ARG A 71 -2.98 -6.96 1.10
C ARG A 71 -1.91 -7.91 1.61
N LYS A 72 -0.97 -7.41 2.41
CA LYS A 72 0.10 -8.21 3.00
C LYS A 72 -0.45 -9.26 3.98
N ALA A 73 -1.51 -8.94 4.72
CA ALA A 73 -2.18 -9.90 5.60
C ALA A 73 -2.88 -10.99 4.79
N ALA A 74 -3.49 -10.65 3.65
CA ALA A 74 -4.08 -11.62 2.73
C ALA A 74 -3.01 -12.52 2.10
N GLU A 75 -1.88 -11.95 1.65
CA GLU A 75 -0.72 -12.69 1.13
C GLU A 75 -0.06 -13.61 2.18
N ARG A 76 -0.18 -13.29 3.47
CA ARG A 76 0.31 -14.17 4.54
C ARG A 76 -0.50 -15.45 4.68
N ARG A 77 -1.80 -15.45 4.36
CA ARG A 77 -2.67 -16.63 4.48
C ARG A 77 -2.20 -17.83 3.63
N PRO A 78 -1.93 -17.72 2.31
CA PRO A 78 -1.45 -18.84 1.53
C PRO A 78 -0.09 -19.36 2.00
N ILE A 79 0.79 -18.46 2.48
CA ILE A 79 2.09 -18.85 3.06
C ILE A 79 1.90 -19.69 4.33
N PHE A 80 0.91 -19.35 5.16
CA PHE A 80 0.57 -20.15 6.34
C PHE A 80 0.04 -21.53 5.96
N GLU A 81 -0.82 -21.61 4.95
CA GLU A 81 -1.37 -22.88 4.47
C GLU A 81 -0.28 -23.78 3.87
N GLU A 82 0.64 -23.22 3.08
CA GLU A 82 1.79 -23.96 2.53
C GLU A 82 2.72 -24.49 3.64
N ARG A 83 3.01 -23.67 4.66
CA ARG A 83 3.95 -24.02 5.73
C ARG A 83 3.36 -24.97 6.77
N CYS A 84 2.15 -24.69 7.23
CA CYS A 84 1.49 -25.39 8.33
C CYS A 84 0.52 -26.47 7.83
N GLY A 85 0.16 -26.48 6.55
CA GLY A 85 -0.86 -27.37 5.98
C GLY A 85 -2.25 -27.11 6.55
N ASN A 86 -3.20 -27.91 6.08
CA ASN A 86 -4.56 -27.88 6.60
C ASN A 86 -4.68 -28.62 7.95
N PRO A 87 -5.61 -28.20 8.82
CA PRO A 87 -5.95 -28.92 10.03
C PRO A 87 -6.29 -30.39 9.70
N LYS A 88 -5.83 -31.33 10.52
CA LYS A 88 -6.20 -32.73 10.35
C LYS A 88 -7.61 -32.92 10.88
N ASN A 89 -8.47 -33.60 10.12
CA ASN A 89 -9.79 -34.02 10.62
C ASN A 89 -9.57 -35.04 11.75
N VAL A 90 -9.98 -34.67 12.97
CA VAL A 90 -9.91 -35.50 14.18
C VAL A 90 -11.30 -35.95 14.63
N ASP A 91 -12.36 -35.35 14.11
CA ASP A 91 -13.74 -35.58 14.56
C ASP A 91 -14.29 -36.91 14.01
N ASP A 92 -13.92 -37.26 12.77
CA ASP A 92 -14.34 -38.51 12.11
C ASP A 92 -13.23 -39.58 12.09
N ALA A 93 -12.14 -39.37 12.84
CA ALA A 93 -10.95 -40.22 12.75
C ALA A 93 -11.03 -41.45 13.66
N ASN A 94 -10.71 -42.63 13.11
CA ASN A 94 -10.55 -43.84 13.92
C ASN A 94 -9.37 -43.71 14.93
N GLU A 95 -9.42 -44.45 16.04
CA GLU A 95 -8.49 -44.36 17.17
C GLU A 95 -7.02 -44.54 16.73
N ASP A 96 -6.74 -45.47 15.82
CA ASP A 96 -5.39 -45.66 15.26
C ASP A 96 -4.88 -44.44 14.50
N THR A 97 -5.77 -43.75 13.79
CA THR A 97 -5.45 -42.51 13.06
C THR A 97 -5.14 -41.40 14.04
N VAL A 98 -5.92 -41.27 15.11
CA VAL A 98 -5.67 -40.30 16.18
C VAL A 98 -4.32 -40.56 16.85
N LYS A 99 -4.02 -41.81 17.24
CA LYS A 99 -2.73 -42.20 17.83
C LYS A 99 -1.54 -41.87 16.92
N ARG A 100 -1.66 -42.12 15.61
CA ARG A 100 -0.62 -41.75 14.62
C ARG A 100 -0.44 -40.24 14.50
N VAL A 101 -1.52 -39.48 14.52
CA VAL A 101 -1.48 -38.01 14.42
C VAL A 101 -0.78 -37.41 15.63
N VAL A 102 -1.15 -37.83 16.85
CA VAL A 102 -0.55 -37.38 18.10
C VAL A 102 0.95 -37.69 18.15
N LYS A 103 1.35 -38.91 17.75
CA LYS A 103 2.77 -39.29 17.71
C LYS A 103 3.60 -38.46 16.72
N ARG A 104 3.03 -38.04 15.58
CA ARG A 104 3.75 -37.29 14.53
C ARG A 104 3.82 -35.77 14.78
N LEU A 105 2.93 -35.23 15.61
CA LEU A 105 2.81 -33.79 15.87
C LEU A 105 4.10 -33.15 16.44
N PRO A 106 4.76 -33.72 17.46
CA PRO A 106 5.98 -33.15 18.04
C PRO A 106 7.12 -33.00 17.01
N ASP A 107 7.39 -34.02 16.20
CA ASP A 107 8.45 -34.00 15.19
C ASP A 107 8.20 -32.96 14.10
N ARG A 108 6.93 -32.86 13.67
CA ARG A 108 6.50 -31.85 12.70
C ARG A 108 6.72 -30.44 13.25
N PHE A 109 6.38 -30.21 14.52
CA PHE A 109 6.55 -28.92 15.18
C PHE A 109 8.03 -28.55 15.36
N ALA A 110 8.87 -29.50 15.77
CA ALA A 110 10.31 -29.30 15.88
C ALA A 110 10.94 -28.92 14.52
N THR A 111 10.56 -29.63 13.45
CA THR A 111 11.01 -29.36 12.09
C THR A 111 10.61 -27.95 11.62
N LEU A 112 9.35 -27.56 11.85
CA LEU A 112 8.85 -26.24 11.47
C LEU A 112 9.57 -25.12 12.22
N LYS A 113 9.80 -25.29 13.54
CA LYS A 113 10.57 -24.34 14.36
C LYS A 113 11.99 -24.14 13.84
N MET A 114 12.69 -25.22 13.46
CA MET A 114 14.04 -25.14 12.91
C MET A 114 14.07 -24.38 11.57
N LYS A 115 13.13 -24.67 10.67
CA LYS A 115 13.02 -23.95 9.39
C LYS A 115 12.81 -22.44 9.61
N VAL A 116 11.88 -22.07 10.50
CA VAL A 116 11.61 -20.66 10.83
C VAL A 116 12.85 -20.00 11.44
N ARG A 117 13.55 -20.64 12.38
CA ARG A 117 14.79 -20.11 12.97
C ARG A 117 15.84 -19.83 11.89
N LEU A 118 16.04 -20.75 10.96
CA LEU A 118 16.99 -20.58 9.85
C LEU A 118 16.62 -19.40 8.94
N GLU A 119 15.34 -19.27 8.56
CA GLU A 119 14.86 -18.13 7.78
C GLU A 119 15.13 -16.79 8.45
N TYR A 120 14.89 -16.68 9.77
CA TYR A 120 15.19 -15.47 10.53
C TYR A 120 16.68 -15.13 10.55
N MET A 121 17.55 -16.14 10.78
CA MET A 121 19.00 -15.95 10.76
C MET A 121 19.50 -15.49 9.38
N LEU A 122 18.92 -15.99 8.29
CA LEU A 122 19.23 -15.54 6.94
C LEU A 122 18.77 -14.10 6.71
N LYS A 123 17.50 -13.78 7.00
CA LYS A 123 16.94 -12.43 6.81
C LYS A 123 17.68 -11.36 7.62
N GLY A 124 18.12 -11.67 8.84
CA GLY A 124 18.94 -10.78 9.65
C GLY A 124 20.26 -10.44 8.96
N ARG A 125 21.03 -11.46 8.56
CA ARG A 125 22.34 -11.26 7.90
C ARG A 125 22.26 -10.48 6.59
N TYR A 126 21.29 -10.79 5.72
CA TYR A 126 21.10 -10.06 4.47
C TYR A 126 20.56 -8.63 4.68
N GLY A 127 19.64 -8.45 5.62
CA GLY A 127 19.08 -7.14 5.95
C GLY A 127 20.09 -6.20 6.58
N ASP A 128 20.99 -6.72 7.40
CA ASP A 128 22.07 -5.97 8.04
C ASP A 128 23.16 -5.59 7.03
N ALA A 129 23.54 -6.50 6.13
CA ALA A 129 24.48 -6.22 5.05
C ALA A 129 23.99 -5.09 4.12
N HIS A 130 22.71 -5.12 3.71
CA HIS A 130 22.11 -4.09 2.87
C HIS A 130 21.96 -2.74 3.57
N ARG A 131 21.58 -2.73 4.85
CA ARG A 131 21.51 -1.47 5.63
C ARG A 131 22.90 -0.86 5.81
N ASN A 132 23.90 -1.69 6.10
CA ASN A 132 25.27 -1.26 6.30
C ASN A 132 25.93 -0.75 5.01
N SER A 133 25.60 -1.31 3.84
CA SER A 133 26.06 -0.75 2.56
C SER A 133 25.42 0.60 2.27
N GLN A 134 24.12 0.76 2.55
CA GLN A 134 23.43 2.04 2.34
C GLN A 134 23.82 3.14 3.34
N SER A 135 24.12 2.80 4.60
CA SER A 135 24.61 3.79 5.58
C SER A 135 25.98 4.33 5.17
N ARG A 136 26.88 3.45 4.70
CA ARG A 136 28.19 3.84 4.15
C ARG A 136 28.06 4.77 2.94
N LEU A 137 27.14 4.48 2.02
CA LEU A 137 26.87 5.34 0.86
C LEU A 137 26.28 6.71 1.23
N ARG A 138 25.59 6.82 2.38
CA ARG A 138 24.97 8.07 2.85
C ARG A 138 25.83 8.88 3.81
N GLY A 139 27.07 8.45 4.08
CA GLY A 139 27.99 9.16 5.00
C GLY A 139 27.45 9.29 6.42
N LYS A 140 26.47 8.47 6.81
CA LYS A 140 25.94 8.43 8.17
C LYS A 140 26.70 7.36 8.92
N SER A 141 27.76 7.80 9.60
CA SER A 141 28.44 7.05 10.66
C SER A 141 27.44 6.66 11.75
#